data_AF-A0A1I4XY12-F1
#
_entry.id   AF-A0A1I4XY12-F1
#
_cell.length_a   1.000
_cell.length_b   1.000
_cell.length_c   1.000
_cell.angle_alpha   90.00
_cell.angle_beta   90.00
_cell.angle_gamma   90.00
#
_symmetry.space_group_name_H-M   'P 1'
#
loop_
_entity.id
_entity.type
_entity.pdbx_description
1 polymer ?
#
loop_
_entity_poly.entity_id
_entity_poly.type
_entity_poly.pdbx_seq_one_letter_code
_entity_poly.pdbx_strand_id
1 'polypeptide(L)'
;MTGPRIPPAPDSGAPGDPIPSLARELDVVRRRVDTLAEATEGLPGRVEEIAGLVAKLTDALAAVTARRSPEPAPSWLLAPSDPDELHALVEELGSWLATVFLRYPDGAQVLPECWLWHPDAVEELLWLMHAWCAAYQGATASVGAAGDWHDRQRPGVVARLRKSVGSCSIERHQPRPGWSEVPSSPAEVPGLGHTGRIVGWWATGRDQPPPEPAGFPEASGGGLG
;
A
#
# COMPACT_ATOMS: atom_id res chain seq x y z
N MET A 1 -85.80 -25.02 -38.27
CA MET A 1 -84.64 -24.70 -37.42
C MET A 1 -84.23 -23.27 -37.76
N THR A 2 -84.65 -22.32 -36.93
CA THR A 2 -84.51 -20.88 -37.19
C THR A 2 -83.44 -20.36 -36.23
N GLY A 3 -82.32 -19.89 -36.79
CA GLY A 3 -81.13 -19.46 -36.05
C GLY A 3 -81.29 -18.15 -35.28
N PRO A 4 -80.35 -17.81 -34.40
CA PRO A 4 -80.50 -16.76 -33.38
C PRO A 4 -80.28 -15.34 -33.92
N ARG A 5 -80.98 -14.37 -33.33
CA ARG A 5 -80.74 -12.92 -33.51
C ARG A 5 -79.44 -12.49 -32.84
N ILE A 6 -78.62 -11.73 -33.56
CA ILE A 6 -77.44 -10.99 -33.05
C ILE A 6 -77.87 -9.53 -32.80
N PRO A 7 -77.53 -8.91 -31.65
CA PRO A 7 -77.80 -7.50 -31.37
C PRO A 7 -76.85 -6.56 -32.16
N PRO A 8 -77.27 -5.32 -32.47
CA PRO A 8 -76.44 -4.39 -33.24
C PRO A 8 -75.24 -3.89 -32.42
N ALA A 9 -74.10 -3.73 -33.10
CA ALA A 9 -72.88 -3.14 -32.56
C ALA A 9 -73.07 -1.64 -32.23
N PRO A 10 -72.36 -1.10 -31.23
CA PRO A 10 -72.42 0.33 -30.91
C PRO A 10 -71.81 1.20 -32.02
N ASP A 11 -72.42 2.37 -32.19
CA ASP A 11 -72.04 3.42 -33.14
C ASP A 11 -70.53 3.68 -33.15
N SER A 12 -69.91 3.42 -34.30
CA SER A 12 -68.57 3.86 -34.60
C SER A 12 -68.64 5.36 -34.92
N GLY A 13 -68.20 6.19 -33.98
CA GLY A 13 -68.10 7.63 -34.15
C GLY A 13 -67.35 8.01 -35.43
N ALA A 14 -67.85 9.04 -36.11
CA ALA A 14 -67.32 9.57 -37.35
C ALA A 14 -65.80 9.81 -37.29
N PRO A 15 -65.05 9.57 -38.38
CA PRO A 15 -63.65 9.97 -38.46
C PRO A 15 -63.58 11.49 -38.38
N GLY A 16 -62.98 12.01 -37.32
CA GLY A 16 -62.63 13.42 -37.23
C GLY A 16 -61.69 13.82 -38.36
N ASP A 17 -61.77 15.08 -38.78
CA ASP A 17 -60.94 15.64 -39.84
C ASP A 17 -59.43 15.42 -39.53
N PRO A 18 -58.65 14.77 -40.41
CA PRO A 18 -57.27 14.37 -40.15
C PRO A 18 -56.31 15.57 -40.01
N ILE A 19 -56.63 16.71 -40.62
CA ILE A 19 -55.77 17.89 -40.60
C ILE A 19 -55.72 18.55 -39.21
N PRO A 20 -56.86 18.80 -38.52
CA PRO A 20 -56.86 19.24 -37.13
C PRO A 20 -56.16 18.29 -36.15
N SER A 21 -56.23 16.97 -36.36
CA SER A 21 -55.55 15.99 -35.51
C SER A 21 -54.03 16.10 -35.62
N LEU A 22 -53.52 16.14 -36.86
CA LEU A 22 -52.09 16.31 -37.13
C LEU A 22 -51.56 17.66 -36.61
N ALA A 23 -52.34 18.74 -36.73
CA ALA A 23 -51.98 20.05 -36.19
C ALA A 23 -51.79 20.02 -34.67
N ARG A 24 -52.64 19.28 -33.95
CA ARG A 24 -52.53 19.10 -32.50
C ARG A 24 -51.32 18.24 -32.13
N GLU A 25 -51.05 17.17 -32.88
CA GLU A 25 -49.85 16.35 -32.67
C GLU A 25 -48.57 17.15 -32.91
N LEU A 26 -48.54 17.99 -33.95
CA LEU A 26 -47.39 18.85 -34.27
C LEU A 26 -47.17 19.93 -33.18
N ASP A 27 -48.24 20.49 -32.63
CA ASP A 27 -48.14 21.44 -31.50
C ASP A 27 -47.61 20.76 -30.23
N VAL A 28 -48.01 19.51 -29.97
CA VAL A 28 -47.47 18.70 -28.85
C VAL A 28 -45.99 18.38 -29.04
N VAL A 29 -45.58 17.98 -30.25
CA VAL A 29 -44.17 17.72 -30.57
C VAL A 29 -43.35 18.98 -30.43
N ARG A 30 -43.84 20.13 -30.93
CA ARG A 30 -43.16 21.42 -30.81
C ARG A 30 -42.94 21.81 -29.35
N ARG A 31 -43.97 21.72 -28.51
CA ARG A 31 -43.83 22.00 -27.07
C ARG A 31 -42.83 21.07 -26.39
N ARG A 32 -42.80 19.78 -26.76
CA ARG A 32 -41.81 18.82 -26.23
C ARG A 32 -40.38 19.17 -26.67
N VAL A 33 -40.19 19.60 -27.92
CA VAL A 33 -38.90 20.08 -28.43
C VAL A 33 -38.47 21.35 -27.69
N ASP A 34 -39.37 22.29 -27.46
CA ASP A 34 -39.08 23.52 -26.71
C ASP A 34 -38.67 23.19 -25.25
N THR A 35 -39.39 22.28 -24.58
CA THR A 35 -39.01 21.79 -23.22
C THR A 35 -37.64 21.09 -23.21
N LEU A 36 -37.33 20.29 -24.24
CA LEU A 36 -36.02 19.64 -24.36
C LEU A 36 -34.91 20.66 -24.64
N ALA A 37 -35.18 21.68 -25.45
CA ALA A 37 -34.24 22.76 -25.73
C ALA A 37 -33.89 23.53 -24.45
N GLU A 38 -34.90 23.91 -23.66
CA GLU A 38 -34.73 24.57 -22.35
C GLU A 38 -33.94 23.70 -21.36
N ALA A 39 -34.24 22.39 -21.30
CA ALA A 39 -33.50 21.46 -20.43
C ALA A 39 -32.04 21.28 -20.87
N THR A 40 -31.75 21.39 -22.17
CA THR A 40 -30.40 21.22 -22.74
C THR A 40 -29.56 22.50 -22.64
N GLU A 41 -30.18 23.68 -22.60
CA GLU A 41 -29.48 24.96 -22.50
C GLU A 41 -28.66 25.09 -21.19
N GLY A 42 -29.14 24.48 -20.10
CA GLY A 42 -28.44 24.49 -18.80
C GLY A 42 -27.39 23.38 -18.62
N LEU A 43 -27.34 22.39 -19.51
CA LEU A 43 -26.42 21.24 -19.42
C LEU A 43 -24.95 21.63 -19.61
N PRO A 44 -24.57 22.46 -20.61
CA PRO A 44 -23.20 22.91 -20.79
C PRO A 44 -22.62 23.59 -19.55
N GLY A 45 -23.37 24.50 -18.93
CA GLY A 45 -22.91 25.21 -17.72
C GLY A 45 -22.69 24.28 -16.53
N ARG A 46 -23.56 23.28 -16.33
CA ARG A 46 -23.37 22.26 -15.28
C ARG A 46 -22.16 21.35 -15.56
N VAL A 47 -21.91 21.03 -16.83
CA VAL A 47 -20.72 20.25 -17.24
C VAL A 47 -19.45 21.07 -17.00
N GLU A 48 -19.45 22.36 -17.32
CA GLU A 48 -18.33 23.27 -17.03
C GLU A 48 -18.09 23.42 -15.52
N GLU A 49 -19.16 23.51 -14.72
CA GLU A 49 -19.06 23.56 -13.26
C GLU A 49 -18.46 22.27 -12.68
N ILE A 50 -18.93 21.11 -13.12
CA ILE A 50 -18.37 19.81 -12.74
C ILE A 50 -16.91 19.69 -13.19
N ALA A 51 -16.59 20.09 -14.43
CA ALA A 51 -15.22 20.07 -14.93
C ALA A 51 -14.30 20.97 -14.09
N GLY A 52 -14.79 22.15 -13.69
CA GLY A 52 -14.07 23.07 -12.81
C GLY A 52 -13.86 22.50 -11.39
N LEU A 53 -14.86 21.81 -10.82
CA LEU A 53 -14.72 21.14 -9.52
C LEU A 53 -13.75 19.96 -9.58
N VAL A 54 -13.81 19.16 -10.65
CA VAL A 54 -12.87 18.06 -10.89
C VAL A 54 -11.45 18.59 -11.02
N ALA A 55 -11.23 19.64 -11.81
CA ALA A 55 -9.91 20.28 -11.95
C ALA A 55 -9.37 20.76 -10.59
N LYS A 56 -10.18 21.45 -9.80
CA LYS A 56 -9.80 21.91 -8.45
C LYS A 56 -9.47 20.74 -7.51
N LEU A 57 -10.22 19.64 -7.57
CA LEU A 57 -9.94 18.43 -6.80
C LEU A 57 -8.64 17.77 -7.25
N THR A 58 -8.38 17.71 -8.56
CA THR A 58 -7.12 17.20 -9.12
C THR A 58 -5.94 18.04 -8.68
N ASP A 59 -6.05 19.38 -8.73
CA ASP A 59 -5.02 20.31 -8.28
C ASP A 59 -4.77 20.20 -6.77
N ALA A 60 -5.84 20.10 -5.96
CA ALA A 60 -5.73 19.90 -4.52
C ALA A 60 -5.06 18.55 -4.19
N LEU A 61 -5.43 17.49 -4.89
CA LEU A 61 -4.80 16.17 -4.74
C LEU A 61 -3.33 16.20 -5.13
N ALA A 62 -2.98 16.83 -6.25
CA ALA A 62 -1.60 17.02 -6.69
C ALA A 62 -0.78 17.85 -5.68
N ALA A 63 -1.37 18.90 -5.10
CA ALA A 63 -0.71 19.70 -4.08
C ALA A 63 -0.50 18.93 -2.77
N VAL A 64 -1.41 18.04 -2.39
CA VAL A 64 -1.28 17.17 -1.22
C VAL A 64 -0.22 16.10 -1.45
N THR A 65 -0.21 15.45 -2.62
CA THR A 65 0.78 14.42 -2.95
C THR A 65 2.18 15.00 -3.14
N ALA A 66 2.30 16.20 -3.70
CA ALA A 66 3.59 16.89 -3.87
C ALA A 66 4.24 17.32 -2.54
N ARG A 67 3.43 17.54 -1.49
CA ARG A 67 3.93 17.87 -0.14
C ARG A 67 4.17 16.65 0.73
N ARG A 68 3.77 15.45 0.28
CA ARG A 68 3.99 14.22 1.05
C ARG A 68 5.48 13.93 1.02
N SER A 69 6.15 14.11 2.15
CA SER A 69 7.48 13.53 2.36
C SER A 69 7.40 12.03 2.02
N PRO A 70 8.45 11.44 1.42
CA PRO A 70 8.47 10.02 1.19
C PRO A 70 8.17 9.34 2.52
N GLU A 71 7.12 8.53 2.55
CA GLU A 71 6.76 7.78 3.74
C GLU A 71 7.95 6.87 4.07
N PRO A 72 8.44 6.87 5.32
CA PRO A 72 9.54 5.99 5.68
C PRO A 72 9.15 4.56 5.34
N ALA A 73 10.08 3.80 4.76
CA ALA A 73 9.84 2.40 4.48
C ALA A 73 9.43 1.71 5.79
N PRO A 74 8.27 1.04 5.84
CA PRO A 74 7.89 0.19 6.95
C PRO A 74 9.02 -0.76 7.32
N SER A 75 9.26 -0.91 8.62
CA SER A 75 10.29 -1.77 9.19
C SER A 75 9.64 -2.60 10.29
N TRP A 76 9.88 -3.91 10.26
CA TRP A 76 9.45 -4.81 11.33
C TRP A 76 10.06 -4.39 12.68
N LEU A 77 11.30 -3.86 12.66
CA LEU A 77 12.01 -3.36 13.84
C LEU A 77 11.30 -2.18 14.54
N LEU A 78 10.48 -1.44 13.79
CA LEU A 78 9.70 -0.30 14.27
C LEU A 78 8.20 -0.52 14.08
N ALA A 79 7.76 -1.77 13.91
CA ALA A 79 6.39 -2.06 13.60
C ALA A 79 5.45 -1.66 14.75
N PRO A 80 4.19 -1.31 14.43
CA PRO A 80 3.18 -1.05 15.44
C PRO A 80 3.01 -2.22 16.40
N SER A 81 2.64 -1.92 17.65
CA SER A 81 2.29 -2.96 18.63
C SER A 81 0.85 -3.46 18.49
N ASP A 82 0.07 -2.87 17.59
CA ASP A 82 -1.30 -3.30 17.28
C ASP A 82 -1.29 -4.59 16.43
N PRO A 83 -1.87 -5.70 16.92
CA PRO A 83 -1.94 -6.95 16.18
C PRO A 83 -2.67 -6.85 14.83
N ASP A 84 -3.69 -6.00 14.72
CA ASP A 84 -4.48 -5.88 13.48
C ASP A 84 -3.67 -5.18 12.38
N GLU A 85 -2.93 -4.12 12.74
CA GLU A 85 -2.00 -3.43 11.82
C GLU A 85 -0.86 -4.37 11.38
N LEU A 86 -0.31 -5.17 12.31
CA LEU A 86 0.70 -6.17 11.97
C LEU A 86 0.16 -7.27 11.05
N HIS A 87 -1.08 -7.71 11.25
CA HIS A 87 -1.70 -8.71 10.39
C HIS A 87 -1.83 -8.19 8.95
N ALA A 88 -2.32 -6.96 8.79
CA ALA A 88 -2.44 -6.32 7.48
C ALA A 88 -1.08 -6.17 6.78
N LEU A 89 -0.03 -5.79 7.51
CA LEU A 89 1.33 -5.68 6.96
C LEU A 89 1.85 -7.02 6.44
N VAL A 90 1.65 -8.10 7.21
CA VAL A 90 2.10 -9.45 6.82
C VAL A 90 1.27 -9.98 5.64
N GLU A 91 -0.03 -9.69 5.61
CA GLU A 91 -0.91 -10.06 4.49
C GLU A 91 -0.48 -9.38 3.18
N GLU A 92 -0.20 -8.07 3.24
CA GLU A 92 0.32 -7.30 2.10
C GLU A 92 1.65 -7.87 1.60
N LEU A 93 2.59 -8.13 2.51
CA LEU A 93 3.87 -8.74 2.18
C LEU A 93 3.69 -10.12 1.53
N GLY A 94 2.81 -10.96 2.09
CA GLY A 94 2.49 -12.28 1.55
C GLY A 94 1.95 -12.23 0.12
N SER A 95 1.04 -11.29 -0.15
CA SER A 95 0.50 -11.05 -1.49
C SER A 95 1.58 -10.61 -2.49
N TRP A 96 2.47 -9.70 -2.07
CA TRP A 96 3.58 -9.25 -2.89
C TRP A 96 4.60 -10.37 -3.17
N LEU A 97 4.92 -11.20 -2.17
CA LEU A 97 5.82 -12.34 -2.34
C LEU A 97 5.28 -13.28 -3.44
N ALA A 98 3.99 -13.62 -3.40
CA ALA A 98 3.36 -14.49 -4.39
C ALA A 98 3.34 -13.87 -5.80
N THR A 99 3.11 -12.57 -5.88
CA THR A 99 2.95 -11.85 -7.16
C THR A 99 4.27 -11.47 -7.81
N VAL A 100 5.29 -11.18 -7.01
CA VAL A 100 6.56 -10.60 -7.48
C VAL A 100 7.74 -11.49 -7.12
N PHE A 101 8.07 -11.65 -5.84
CA PHE A 101 9.33 -12.26 -5.41
C PHE A 101 9.48 -13.73 -5.83
N LEU A 102 8.43 -14.53 -5.62
CA LEU A 102 8.42 -15.97 -5.92
C LEU A 102 8.28 -16.28 -7.41
N ARG A 103 8.08 -15.26 -8.26
CA ARG A 103 8.13 -15.43 -9.72
C ARG A 103 9.56 -15.57 -10.24
N TYR A 104 10.56 -15.22 -9.44
CA TYR A 104 11.96 -15.42 -9.75
C TYR A 104 12.44 -16.77 -9.18
N PRO A 105 13.03 -17.67 -10.00
CA PRO A 105 13.41 -19.02 -9.55
C PRO A 105 14.39 -19.03 -8.37
N ASP A 106 15.31 -18.06 -8.32
CA ASP A 106 16.28 -17.90 -7.25
C ASP A 106 15.64 -17.46 -5.92
N GLY A 107 14.57 -16.64 -5.97
CA GLY A 107 13.77 -16.27 -4.80
C GLY A 107 12.99 -17.47 -4.24
N ALA A 108 12.32 -18.23 -5.10
CA ALA A 108 11.59 -19.44 -4.72
C ALA A 108 12.48 -20.53 -4.10
N GLN A 109 13.77 -20.57 -4.46
CA GLN A 109 14.74 -21.52 -3.91
C GLN A 109 15.27 -21.17 -2.52
N VAL A 110 15.12 -19.92 -2.07
CA VAL A 110 15.76 -19.45 -0.81
C VAL A 110 14.77 -19.12 0.30
N LEU A 111 13.48 -19.05 0.01
CA LEU A 111 12.45 -18.74 1.00
C LEU A 111 11.84 -20.03 1.57
N PRO A 112 12.14 -20.42 2.82
CA PRO A 112 11.54 -21.61 3.43
C PRO A 112 10.14 -21.31 3.97
N GLU A 113 9.35 -22.35 4.23
CA GLU A 113 8.02 -22.22 4.86
C GLU A 113 8.09 -21.57 6.26
N CYS A 114 9.22 -21.73 6.96
CA CYS A 114 9.50 -21.13 8.27
C CYS A 114 9.85 -19.63 8.22
N TRP A 115 9.75 -18.92 7.08
CA TRP A 115 10.25 -17.54 6.95
C TRP A 115 9.65 -16.55 7.96
N LEU A 116 8.38 -16.69 8.34
CA LEU A 116 7.74 -15.82 9.36
C LEU A 116 8.32 -15.97 10.76
N TRP A 117 9.01 -17.07 11.05
CA TRP A 117 9.71 -17.30 12.32
C TRP A 117 11.09 -16.65 12.36
N HIS A 118 11.49 -15.98 11.28
CA HIS A 118 12.79 -15.33 11.12
C HIS A 118 12.61 -13.82 10.93
N PRO A 119 12.66 -13.02 12.01
CA PRO A 119 12.43 -11.59 11.92
C PRO A 119 13.41 -10.84 10.99
N ASP A 120 14.65 -11.33 10.89
CA ASP A 120 15.64 -10.83 9.93
C ASP A 120 15.21 -11.09 8.48
N ALA A 121 14.62 -12.26 8.19
CA ALA A 121 14.06 -12.53 6.87
C ALA A 121 12.85 -11.64 6.57
N VAL A 122 11.98 -11.41 7.56
CA VAL A 122 10.83 -10.50 7.42
C VAL A 122 11.29 -9.09 7.09
N GLU A 123 12.26 -8.55 7.83
CA GLU A 123 12.82 -7.21 7.58
C GLU A 123 13.40 -7.11 6.17
N GLU A 124 14.20 -8.11 5.75
CA GLU A 124 14.83 -8.16 4.42
C GLU A 124 13.81 -8.19 3.27
N LEU A 125 12.69 -8.86 3.45
CA LEU A 125 11.63 -8.93 2.45
C LEU A 125 10.78 -7.66 2.42
N LEU A 126 10.54 -7.05 3.60
CA LEU A 126 9.71 -5.86 3.72
C LEU A 126 10.35 -4.67 3.01
N TRP A 127 11.63 -4.36 3.30
CA TRP A 127 12.28 -3.25 2.62
C TRP A 127 12.42 -3.50 1.11
N LEU A 128 12.61 -4.77 0.69
CA LEU A 128 12.70 -5.14 -0.73
C LEU A 128 11.37 -4.91 -1.48
N MET A 129 10.25 -5.21 -0.82
CA MET A 129 8.91 -4.91 -1.33
C MET A 129 8.76 -3.40 -1.56
N HIS A 130 9.11 -2.58 -0.56
CA HIS A 130 9.01 -1.12 -0.69
C HIS A 130 9.97 -0.56 -1.73
N ALA A 131 11.16 -1.13 -1.88
CA ALA A 131 12.08 -0.74 -2.95
C ALA A 131 11.53 -1.08 -4.34
N TRP A 132 10.84 -2.22 -4.48
CA TRP A 132 10.12 -2.56 -5.71
C TRP A 132 8.99 -1.57 -5.99
N CYS A 133 8.17 -1.25 -4.98
CA CYS A 133 7.10 -0.25 -5.11
C CYS A 133 7.67 1.11 -5.52
N ALA A 134 8.76 1.58 -4.91
CA ALA A 134 9.40 2.84 -5.28
C ALA A 134 9.99 2.82 -6.71
N ALA A 135 10.45 1.66 -7.18
CA ALA A 135 10.98 1.51 -8.53
C ALA A 135 9.90 1.49 -9.62
N TYR A 136 8.73 0.92 -9.32
CA TYR A 136 7.67 0.64 -10.30
C TYR A 136 6.40 1.49 -10.13
N GLN A 137 6.23 2.18 -9.01
CA GLN A 137 5.00 2.91 -8.68
C GLN A 137 5.29 4.34 -8.18
N GLY A 138 4.30 5.22 -8.34
CA GLY A 138 4.37 6.60 -7.89
C GLY A 138 5.15 7.53 -8.83
N ALA A 139 5.19 8.81 -8.45
CA ALA A 139 5.74 9.88 -9.30
C ALA A 139 7.26 9.82 -9.50
N THR A 140 7.97 9.07 -8.65
CA THR A 140 9.44 8.93 -8.67
C THR A 140 9.92 7.61 -9.27
N ALA A 141 9.01 6.74 -9.73
CA ALA A 141 9.35 5.49 -10.38
C ALA A 141 10.24 5.73 -11.61
N SER A 142 11.24 4.87 -11.81
CA SER A 142 12.17 5.03 -12.94
C SER A 142 12.77 3.71 -13.39
N VAL A 143 13.12 3.63 -14.67
CA VAL A 143 13.83 2.47 -15.24
C VAL A 143 15.19 2.26 -14.54
N GLY A 144 15.84 3.34 -14.10
CA GLY A 144 17.09 3.25 -13.32
C GLY A 144 16.89 2.57 -11.97
N ALA A 145 15.85 2.95 -11.22
CA ALA A 145 15.50 2.30 -9.96
C ALA A 145 15.09 0.84 -10.16
N ALA A 146 14.35 0.53 -11.23
CA ALA A 146 14.05 -0.84 -11.59
C ALA A 146 15.33 -1.64 -11.92
N GLY A 147 16.26 -1.05 -12.68
CA GLY A 147 17.57 -1.65 -12.96
C GLY A 147 18.37 -1.95 -11.70
N ASP A 148 18.43 -1.00 -10.76
CA ASP A 148 19.08 -1.19 -9.46
C ASP A 148 18.43 -2.29 -8.62
N TRP A 149 17.10 -2.37 -8.66
CA TRP A 149 16.35 -3.41 -7.98
C TRP A 149 16.71 -4.82 -8.50
N HIS A 150 16.81 -4.97 -9.82
CA HIS A 150 17.16 -6.24 -10.47
C HIS A 150 18.62 -6.64 -10.29
N ASP A 151 19.53 -5.68 -10.38
CA ASP A 151 20.98 -5.93 -10.40
C ASP A 151 21.57 -6.04 -8.99
N ARG A 152 21.07 -5.26 -8.02
CA ARG A 152 21.68 -5.13 -6.69
C ARG A 152 20.78 -5.57 -5.56
N GLN A 153 19.58 -5.00 -5.48
CA GLN A 153 18.75 -5.11 -4.27
C GLN A 153 18.21 -6.53 -4.10
N ARG A 154 17.49 -7.04 -5.11
CA ARG A 154 16.90 -8.38 -5.07
C ARG A 154 17.96 -9.49 -4.98
N PRO A 155 19.03 -9.50 -5.79
CA PRO A 155 20.10 -10.49 -5.63
C PRO A 155 20.78 -10.42 -4.25
N GLY A 156 20.95 -9.21 -3.69
CA GLY A 156 21.50 -9.00 -2.36
C GLY A 156 20.64 -9.62 -1.25
N VAL A 157 19.32 -9.44 -1.32
CA VAL A 157 18.37 -10.07 -0.38
C VAL A 157 18.39 -11.59 -0.51
N VAL A 158 18.34 -12.12 -1.74
CA VAL A 158 18.43 -13.56 -1.99
C VAL A 158 19.70 -14.15 -1.38
N ALA A 159 20.84 -13.47 -1.50
CA ALA A 159 22.10 -13.90 -0.89
C ALA A 159 22.05 -13.92 0.64
N ARG A 160 21.42 -12.92 1.28
CA ARG A 160 21.27 -12.86 2.73
C ARG A 160 20.28 -13.90 3.26
N LEU A 161 19.13 -14.07 2.60
CA LEU A 161 18.16 -15.12 2.94
C LEU A 161 18.77 -16.52 2.84
N ARG A 162 19.53 -16.79 1.77
CA ARG A 162 20.25 -18.07 1.63
C ARG A 162 21.20 -18.32 2.80
N LYS A 163 21.84 -17.27 3.32
CA LYS A 163 22.77 -17.36 4.45
C LYS A 163 22.06 -17.52 5.80
N SER A 164 20.97 -16.79 6.03
CA SER A 164 20.28 -16.78 7.34
C SER A 164 19.28 -17.92 7.48
N VAL A 165 18.42 -18.14 6.49
CA VAL A 165 17.28 -19.06 6.59
C VAL A 165 17.30 -20.18 5.55
N GLY A 166 18.23 -20.15 4.59
CA GLY A 166 18.26 -21.09 3.46
C GLY A 166 18.43 -22.58 3.82
N SER A 167 18.83 -22.91 5.05
CA SER A 167 18.89 -24.30 5.54
C SER A 167 17.73 -24.66 6.49
N CYS A 168 16.80 -23.75 6.75
CA CYS A 168 15.66 -23.98 7.63
C CYS A 168 14.55 -24.76 6.89
N SER A 169 13.85 -25.63 7.64
CA SER A 169 12.56 -26.21 7.24
C SER A 169 11.63 -26.18 8.44
N ILE A 170 10.32 -26.12 8.22
CA ILE A 170 9.35 -26.03 9.32
C ILE A 170 9.35 -27.31 10.18
N GLU A 171 9.56 -28.47 9.57
CA GLU A 171 9.55 -29.78 10.23
C GLU A 171 10.81 -30.03 11.08
N ARG A 172 11.89 -29.32 10.76
CA ARG A 172 13.17 -29.38 11.48
C ARG A 172 13.51 -28.02 12.09
N HIS A 173 12.51 -27.17 12.28
CA HIS A 173 12.71 -25.87 12.90
C HIS A 173 13.10 -26.10 14.36
N GLN A 174 14.39 -25.99 14.62
CA GLN A 174 14.96 -26.15 15.95
C GLN A 174 15.46 -24.79 16.42
N PRO A 175 15.26 -24.44 17.70
CA PRO A 175 16.10 -23.44 18.32
C PRO A 175 17.53 -24.02 18.32
N ARG A 176 18.36 -23.64 17.34
CA ARG A 176 19.71 -24.21 17.20
C ARG A 176 20.51 -23.77 18.43
N PRO A 177 21.21 -24.69 19.13
CA PRO A 177 22.19 -24.29 20.13
C PRO A 177 23.23 -23.37 19.46
N GLY A 178 23.33 -22.13 19.94
CA GLY A 178 24.16 -21.07 19.34
C GLY A 178 23.49 -20.16 18.29
N TRP A 179 22.23 -20.40 17.90
CA TRP A 179 21.43 -19.46 17.08
C TRP A 179 20.19 -18.91 17.79
N SER A 180 19.75 -19.51 18.91
CA SER A 180 18.42 -19.21 19.49
C SER A 180 18.41 -19.05 21.01
N GLU A 181 19.57 -18.89 21.65
CA GLU A 181 19.62 -18.51 23.08
C GLU A 181 19.70 -16.99 23.29
N VAL A 182 19.93 -16.23 22.22
CA VAL A 182 19.89 -14.77 22.28
C VAL A 182 18.42 -14.35 22.17
N PRO A 183 17.87 -13.63 23.17
CA PRO A 183 16.53 -13.06 23.06
C PRO A 183 16.39 -12.24 21.78
N SER A 184 15.24 -12.30 21.12
CA SER A 184 14.90 -11.37 20.03
C SER A 184 14.75 -9.92 20.51
N SER A 185 14.79 -9.72 21.84
CA SER A 185 14.90 -8.39 22.45
C SER A 185 16.17 -7.70 21.97
N PRO A 186 16.13 -6.38 21.72
CA PRO A 186 17.32 -5.62 21.38
C PRO A 186 18.43 -5.87 22.40
N ALA A 187 19.63 -6.18 21.92
CA ALA A 187 20.80 -6.18 22.79
C ALA A 187 20.94 -4.77 23.40
N GLU A 188 21.35 -4.70 24.67
CA GLU A 188 21.69 -3.41 25.26
C GLU A 188 22.80 -2.76 24.43
N VAL A 189 22.59 -1.49 24.05
CA VAL A 189 23.59 -0.76 23.28
C VAL A 189 24.83 -0.60 24.17
N PRO A 190 25.99 -1.17 23.79
CA PRO A 190 27.16 -1.15 24.64
C PRO A 190 27.65 0.27 24.90
N GLY A 191 28.08 0.55 26.13
CA GLY A 191 28.72 1.82 26.48
C GLY A 191 27.79 3.02 26.59
N LEU A 192 26.46 2.85 26.56
CA LEU A 192 25.51 3.95 26.78
C LEU A 192 25.75 4.70 28.10
N GLY A 193 26.26 4.02 29.13
CA GLY A 193 26.65 4.64 30.40
C GLY A 193 27.76 5.71 30.26
N HIS A 194 28.53 5.71 29.17
CA HIS A 194 29.58 6.69 28.92
C HIS A 194 29.08 7.95 28.19
N THR A 195 27.82 7.98 27.73
CA THR A 195 27.26 9.05 26.89
C THR A 195 27.49 10.43 27.48
N GLY A 196 27.15 10.64 28.75
CA GLY A 196 27.31 11.96 29.39
C GLY A 196 28.76 12.45 29.42
N ARG A 197 29.71 11.54 29.65
CA ARG A 197 31.15 11.87 29.69
C ARG A 197 31.68 12.23 28.31
N ILE A 198 31.33 11.46 27.29
CA ILE A 198 31.77 11.70 25.90
C ILE A 198 31.12 12.96 25.34
N VAL A 199 29.82 13.18 25.59
CA VAL A 199 29.11 14.40 25.16
C VAL A 199 29.71 15.63 25.83
N GLY A 200 30.00 15.58 27.13
CA GLY A 200 30.68 16.67 27.84
C GLY A 200 32.05 17.01 27.24
N TRP A 201 32.85 15.98 26.91
CA TRP A 201 34.12 16.16 26.22
C TRP A 201 33.95 16.75 24.81
N TRP A 202 33.02 16.26 23.99
CA TRP A 202 32.73 16.85 22.67
C TRP A 202 32.34 18.33 22.75
N ALA A 203 31.52 18.69 23.75
CA ALA A 203 31.00 20.04 23.88
C ALA A 203 32.09 21.05 24.31
N THR A 204 33.06 20.62 25.11
CA THR A 204 33.95 21.56 25.83
C THR A 204 35.45 21.28 25.70
N GLY A 205 35.83 20.07 25.30
CA GLY A 205 37.22 19.59 25.32
C GLY A 205 37.65 18.87 24.04
N ARG A 206 36.90 18.98 22.94
CA ARG A 206 37.12 18.18 21.72
C ARG A 206 38.48 18.35 21.04
N ASP A 207 39.19 19.44 21.34
CA ASP A 207 40.54 19.71 20.82
C ASP A 207 41.64 19.13 21.73
N GLN A 208 41.26 18.50 22.86
CA GLN A 208 42.16 17.75 23.74
C GLN A 208 42.06 16.25 23.51
N PRO A 209 43.01 15.42 23.97
CA PRO A 209 42.90 13.97 23.89
C PRO A 209 41.60 13.44 24.52
N PRO A 210 40.97 12.40 23.92
CA PRO A 210 39.72 11.85 24.42
C PRO A 210 39.91 11.21 25.81
N PRO A 211 38.86 11.27 26.66
CA PRO A 211 38.92 10.67 27.98
C PRO A 211 38.95 9.14 27.91
N GLU A 212 39.90 8.51 28.60
CA GLU A 212 40.00 7.04 28.68
C GLU A 212 38.75 6.40 29.34
N PRO A 213 38.20 5.28 28.81
CA PRO A 213 37.13 4.55 29.47
C PRO A 213 37.54 4.21 30.90
N ALA A 214 36.74 4.61 31.89
CA ALA A 214 37.02 4.20 33.26
C ALA A 214 36.82 2.68 33.36
N GLY A 215 37.76 1.95 33.97
CA GLY A 215 37.61 0.51 34.19
C GLY A 215 36.30 0.21 34.92
N PHE A 216 35.55 -0.78 34.43
CA PHE A 216 34.34 -1.25 35.10
C PHE A 216 34.70 -1.73 36.51
N PRO A 217 33.94 -1.41 37.56
CA PRO A 217 34.09 -2.08 38.84
C PRO A 217 33.84 -3.58 38.62
N GLU A 218 34.80 -4.42 39.02
CA GLU A 218 34.63 -5.88 39.00
C GLU A 218 33.34 -6.24 39.73
N ALA A 219 32.45 -6.97 39.07
CA ALA A 219 31.26 -7.51 39.71
C ALA A 219 31.72 -8.35 40.91
N SER A 220 31.39 -7.90 42.12
CA SER A 220 31.70 -8.58 43.36
C SER A 220 31.25 -10.04 43.27
N GLY A 221 32.23 -10.95 43.13
CA GLY A 221 32.00 -12.38 43.16
C GLY A 221 31.35 -12.74 44.50
N GLY A 222 30.05 -13.04 44.46
CA GLY A 222 29.35 -13.65 45.57
C GLY A 222 29.96 -15.01 45.85
N GLY A 223 30.81 -15.08 46.88
CA GLY A 223 31.30 -16.32 47.42
C GLY A 223 30.12 -17.16 47.91
N LEU A 224 29.94 -18.33 47.31
CA LEU A 224 29.18 -19.41 47.91
C LEU A 224 30.01 -19.97 49.08
N GLY A 225 29.62 -19.58 50.30
CA GLY A 225 29.88 -20.35 51.51
C GLY A 225 28.70 -21.27 51.81
#